data_AF-A0A2D7HJP7-F1
#
_entry.id   AF-A0A2D7HJP7-F1
#
_cell.length_a   1.000
_cell.length_b   1.000
_cell.length_c   1.000
_cell.angle_alpha   90.00
_cell.angle_beta   90.00
_cell.angle_gamma   90.00
#
_symmetry.space_group_name_H-M   'P 1'
#
loop_
_entity.id
_entity.type
_entity.pdbx_description
1 polymer ?
#
loop_
_entity_poly.entity_id
_entity_poly.type
_entity_poly.pdbx_seq_one_letter_code
_entity_poly.pdbx_strand_id
1 'polypeptide(L)'
;MVGTDAFHLKTGRGSPAVHTGSQWSTRSSMILELQAPSAARWKSFVLVYSPLLRFWIARKQVPDSAQDDILQECLKSIFLGIGEFRRHKFESGSFRGWLRTIVNRRVADYFRTSVDNKTAPPELVMVVETREQRDPAELVAEEAALKELEARALHLIRESTAPRTWQMFWLSTVEQVPTAEIADQFGVTPAAVRVAKARVIGRLRRMFVDSASQVE
;
A
#
# COMPACT_ATOMS: atom_id res chain seq x y z
N MET A 1 -59.40 -27.27 23.43
CA MET A 1 -58.50 -26.91 22.30
C MET A 1 -57.11 -26.77 22.86
N VAL A 2 -56.20 -27.54 22.28
CA VAL A 2 -54.83 -27.79 22.76
C VAL A 2 -53.97 -26.53 22.62
N GLY A 3 -53.21 -26.19 23.66
CA GLY A 3 -52.08 -25.28 23.58
C GLY A 3 -50.83 -26.03 23.14
N THR A 4 -49.95 -25.40 22.37
CA THR A 4 -48.56 -25.86 22.18
C THR A 4 -47.67 -24.69 21.77
N ASP A 5 -46.56 -24.57 22.48
CA ASP A 5 -45.41 -23.70 22.25
C ASP A 5 -44.86 -23.77 20.81
N ALA A 6 -44.27 -22.66 20.36
CA ALA A 6 -43.06 -22.74 19.55
C ALA A 6 -42.18 -21.49 19.77
N PHE A 7 -41.15 -21.74 20.57
CA PHE A 7 -40.01 -20.89 20.87
C PHE A 7 -39.36 -20.25 19.63
N HIS A 8 -38.96 -19.00 19.85
CA HIS A 8 -37.80 -18.32 19.26
C HIS A 8 -36.71 -19.26 18.74
N LEU A 9 -36.37 -19.19 17.44
CA LEU A 9 -35.00 -19.47 17.00
C LEU A 9 -34.66 -18.78 15.66
N LYS A 10 -33.62 -17.94 15.74
CA LYS A 10 -32.59 -17.62 14.75
C LYS A 10 -33.00 -17.06 13.37
N THR A 11 -32.65 -15.79 13.18
CA THR A 11 -31.56 -15.42 12.24
C THR A 11 -30.67 -14.42 12.99
N GLY A 12 -29.46 -14.81 13.39
CA GLY A 12 -28.31 -14.64 12.52
C GLY A 12 -27.77 -13.22 12.70
N ARG A 13 -27.14 -12.97 13.86
CA ARG A 13 -26.25 -11.83 14.07
C ARG A 13 -25.27 -11.81 12.89
N GLY A 14 -25.41 -10.84 11.99
CA GLY A 14 -24.43 -10.60 10.95
C GLY A 14 -23.10 -10.35 11.65
N SER A 15 -22.17 -11.28 11.51
CA SER A 15 -20.78 -11.07 11.87
C SER A 15 -20.31 -9.77 11.22
N PRO A 16 -19.69 -8.83 11.96
CA PRO A 16 -19.04 -7.71 11.31
C PRO A 16 -17.97 -8.30 10.41
N ALA A 17 -18.10 -8.07 9.09
CA ALA A 17 -17.09 -8.45 8.13
C ALA A 17 -15.76 -7.89 8.61
N VAL A 18 -14.83 -8.79 8.95
CA VAL A 18 -13.48 -8.42 9.36
C VAL A 18 -12.89 -7.58 8.24
N HIS A 19 -12.65 -6.30 8.54
CA HIS A 19 -11.99 -5.36 7.64
C HIS A 19 -10.52 -5.75 7.50
N THR A 20 -10.21 -6.79 6.74
CA THR A 20 -8.86 -7.08 6.25
C THR A 20 -8.55 -6.15 5.07
N GLY A 21 -8.52 -4.84 5.34
CA GLY A 21 -7.77 -3.92 4.49
C GLY A 21 -6.28 -4.17 4.67
N SER A 22 -5.44 -3.79 3.68
CA SER A 22 -3.98 -3.75 3.87
C SER A 22 -3.69 -3.03 5.18
N GLN A 23 -3.11 -3.78 6.11
CA GLN A 23 -2.75 -3.29 7.43
C GLN A 23 -1.68 -2.20 7.36
N TRP A 24 -1.11 -1.89 6.19
CA TRP A 24 -0.07 -0.88 6.05
C TRP A 24 -0.51 0.31 5.20
N SER A 25 -0.33 1.53 5.69
CA SER A 25 -0.54 2.79 4.92
C SER A 25 0.80 3.47 4.65
N THR A 26 0.96 4.22 3.57
CA THR A 26 2.20 4.99 3.33
C THR A 26 2.39 6.06 4.41
N ARG A 27 3.53 6.09 5.10
CA ARG A 27 3.79 7.09 6.17
C ARG A 27 3.93 8.49 5.61
N SER A 28 3.54 9.47 6.43
CA SER A 28 3.88 10.88 6.24
C SER A 28 5.40 11.10 6.16
N SER A 29 6.22 10.31 6.86
CA SER A 29 7.69 10.41 6.77
C SER A 29 8.24 9.99 5.41
N MET A 30 7.75 8.90 4.79
CA MET A 30 8.10 8.54 3.41
C MET A 30 7.71 9.65 2.44
N ILE A 31 6.53 10.23 2.63
CA ILE A 31 6.01 11.30 1.79
C ILE A 31 6.86 12.56 1.92
N LEU A 32 7.18 12.97 3.16
CA LEU A 32 8.09 14.09 3.44
C LEU A 32 9.49 13.82 2.86
N GLU A 33 9.97 12.59 2.93
CA GLU A 33 11.22 12.20 2.30
C GLU A 33 11.16 12.27 0.78
N LEU A 34 10.04 11.93 0.14
CA LEU A 34 9.87 12.08 -1.30
C LEU A 34 9.70 13.55 -1.73
N GLN A 35 9.22 14.42 -0.84
CA GLN A 35 9.13 15.86 -1.07
C GLN A 35 10.50 16.53 -1.12
N ALA A 36 11.50 15.95 -0.46
CA ALA A 36 12.88 16.39 -0.58
C ALA A 36 13.53 15.73 -1.82
N PRO A 37 14.05 16.51 -2.79
CA PRO A 37 14.64 15.96 -4.01
C PRO A 37 15.73 14.92 -3.73
N SER A 38 15.62 13.72 -4.30
CA SER A 38 16.64 12.67 -4.23
C SER A 38 16.36 11.58 -5.25
N ALA A 39 17.31 11.36 -6.16
CA ALA A 39 17.21 10.31 -7.17
C ALA A 39 17.10 8.91 -6.55
N ALA A 40 17.82 8.65 -5.45
CA ALA A 40 17.79 7.36 -4.76
C ALA A 40 16.41 7.06 -4.14
N ARG A 41 15.81 8.05 -3.46
CA ARG A 41 14.47 7.89 -2.87
C ARG A 41 13.40 7.75 -3.94
N TRP A 42 13.52 8.50 -5.04
CA TRP A 42 12.62 8.37 -6.18
C TRP A 42 12.71 6.99 -6.83
N LYS A 43 13.92 6.47 -7.05
CA LYS A 43 14.14 5.11 -7.60
C LYS A 43 13.50 4.05 -6.71
N SER A 44 13.67 4.14 -5.39
CA SER A 44 13.01 3.23 -4.44
C SER A 44 11.48 3.34 -4.49
N PHE A 45 10.94 4.55 -4.60
CA PHE A 45 9.51 4.76 -4.76
C PHE A 45 8.97 4.09 -6.04
N VAL A 46 9.62 4.33 -7.18
CA VAL A 46 9.24 3.71 -8.46
C VAL A 46 9.26 2.18 -8.32
N LEU A 47 10.29 1.59 -7.73
CA LEU A 47 10.39 0.15 -7.57
C LEU A 47 9.26 -0.44 -6.71
N VAL A 48 8.87 0.26 -5.64
CA VAL A 48 7.84 -0.19 -4.70
C VAL A 48 6.43 0.02 -5.26
N TYR A 49 6.14 1.16 -5.88
CA TYR A 49 4.77 1.55 -6.25
C TYR A 49 4.38 1.18 -7.69
N SER A 50 5.34 0.97 -8.60
CA SER A 50 5.00 0.65 -10.00
C SER A 50 4.07 -0.56 -10.16
N PRO A 51 4.23 -1.68 -9.43
CA PRO A 51 3.29 -2.82 -9.53
C PRO A 51 1.86 -2.44 -9.16
N LEU A 52 1.67 -1.67 -8.09
CA LEU A 52 0.34 -1.20 -7.67
C LEU A 52 -0.27 -0.24 -8.71
N LEU A 53 0.53 0.68 -9.25
CA LEU A 53 0.08 1.58 -10.31
C LEU A 53 -0.31 0.82 -11.58
N ARG A 54 0.51 -0.14 -12.01
CA ARG A 54 0.23 -1.03 -13.14
C ARG A 54 -1.04 -1.82 -12.94
N PHE A 55 -1.23 -2.38 -11.74
CA PHE A 55 -2.46 -3.08 -11.38
C PHE A 55 -3.70 -2.17 -11.58
N TRP A 56 -3.67 -0.93 -11.10
CA TRP A 56 -4.78 0.00 -11.31
C TRP A 56 -4.97 0.40 -12.77
N ILE A 57 -3.88 0.60 -13.52
CA ILE A 57 -3.94 0.94 -14.95
C ILE A 57 -4.56 -0.21 -15.76
N ALA A 58 -4.08 -1.44 -15.58
CA ALA A 58 -4.57 -2.63 -16.28
C ALA A 58 -6.07 -2.87 -16.06
N ARG A 59 -6.61 -2.46 -14.91
CA ARG A 59 -8.05 -2.55 -14.61
C ARG A 59 -8.92 -1.56 -15.36
N LYS A 60 -8.34 -0.56 -16.01
CA LYS A 60 -9.08 0.47 -16.76
C LYS A 60 -9.26 0.15 -18.25
N GLN A 61 -9.08 -1.11 -18.65
CA GLN A 61 -9.33 -1.58 -20.02
C GLN A 61 -8.53 -0.82 -21.09
N VAL A 62 -7.38 -0.27 -20.71
CA VAL A 62 -6.44 0.31 -21.68
C VAL A 62 -5.69 -0.82 -22.39
N PRO A 63 -5.29 -0.65 -23.66
CA PRO A 63 -4.46 -1.64 -24.35
C PRO A 63 -3.13 -1.87 -23.62
N ASP A 64 -2.62 -3.10 -23.64
CA ASP A 64 -1.33 -3.45 -23.01
C ASP A 64 -0.18 -2.57 -23.52
N SER A 65 -0.19 -2.22 -24.80
CA SER A 65 0.79 -1.32 -25.43
C SER A 65 0.80 0.10 -24.86
N ALA A 66 -0.30 0.55 -24.23
CA ALA A 66 -0.43 1.89 -23.66
C ALA A 66 -0.12 1.92 -22.14
N GLN A 67 -0.02 0.78 -21.48
CA GLN A 67 0.11 0.74 -20.02
C GLN A 67 1.41 1.37 -19.53
N ASP A 68 2.52 1.16 -20.23
CA ASP A 68 3.84 1.71 -19.88
C ASP A 68 3.88 3.24 -20.03
N ASP A 69 3.29 3.77 -21.08
CA ASP A 69 3.22 5.22 -21.33
C ASP A 69 2.34 5.91 -20.29
N ILE A 70 1.18 5.33 -19.97
CA ILE A 70 0.31 5.83 -18.91
C ILE A 70 1.02 5.77 -17.56
N LEU A 71 1.77 4.70 -17.27
CA LEU A 71 2.56 4.60 -16.05
C LEU A 71 3.62 5.71 -15.97
N GLN A 72 4.33 6.00 -17.06
CA GLN A 72 5.30 7.10 -17.08
C GLN A 72 4.63 8.45 -16.79
N GLU A 73 3.50 8.74 -17.42
CA GLU A 73 2.76 9.98 -17.19
C GLU A 73 2.19 10.08 -15.76
N CYS A 74 1.81 8.94 -15.15
CA CYS A 74 1.49 8.87 -13.73
C CYS A 74 2.71 9.23 -12.88
N LEU A 75 3.86 8.59 -13.09
CA LEU A 75 5.08 8.82 -12.33
C LEU A 75 5.55 10.27 -12.44
N LYS A 76 5.46 10.88 -13.63
CA LYS A 76 5.74 12.30 -13.85
C LYS A 76 4.79 13.20 -13.07
N SER A 77 3.48 12.92 -13.13
CA SER A 77 2.47 13.67 -12.36
C SER A 77 2.70 13.57 -10.85
N ILE A 78 3.09 12.38 -10.38
CA ILE A 78 3.45 12.16 -8.97
C ILE A 78 4.69 12.98 -8.60
N PHE A 79 5.75 12.92 -9.41
CA PHE A 79 6.99 13.65 -9.15
C PHE A 79 6.76 15.17 -9.07
N LEU A 80 5.95 15.73 -9.96
CA LEU A 80 5.63 17.15 -9.97
C LEU A 80 4.69 17.54 -8.82
N GLY A 81 3.74 16.67 -8.46
CA GLY A 81 2.72 16.98 -7.45
C GLY A 81 3.10 16.63 -6.01
N ILE A 82 4.13 15.81 -5.78
CA ILE A 82 4.46 15.29 -4.44
C ILE A 82 4.82 16.40 -3.46
N GLY A 83 5.51 17.47 -3.91
CA GLY A 83 5.92 18.63 -3.10
C GLY A 83 4.74 19.32 -2.41
N GLU A 84 3.61 19.41 -3.12
CA GLU A 84 2.38 20.04 -2.65
C GLU A 84 1.40 19.06 -2.02
N PHE A 85 1.69 17.76 -2.05
CA PHE A 85 0.81 16.76 -1.46
C PHE A 85 0.63 17.06 0.03
N ARG A 86 -0.64 17.17 0.44
CA ARG A 86 -1.06 17.31 1.84
C ARG A 86 -2.20 16.35 2.10
N ARG A 87 -2.05 15.52 3.13
CA ARG A 87 -2.97 14.43 3.45
C ARG A 87 -4.42 14.91 3.67
N HIS A 88 -4.60 16.08 4.27
CA HIS A 88 -5.91 16.69 4.54
C HIS A 88 -6.62 17.28 3.31
N LYS A 89 -5.94 17.44 2.17
CA LYS A 89 -6.49 18.08 0.95
C LYS A 89 -7.31 17.12 0.08
N PHE A 90 -7.26 15.82 0.34
CA PHE A 90 -7.91 14.80 -0.49
C PHE A 90 -9.02 14.10 0.29
N GLU A 91 -10.20 13.94 -0.33
CA GLU A 91 -11.44 13.38 0.28
C GLU A 91 -11.27 12.02 0.96
N SER A 92 -10.34 11.19 0.47
CA SER A 92 -10.00 9.88 1.06
C SER A 92 -8.76 9.90 1.96
N GLY A 93 -8.19 11.08 2.24
CA GLY A 93 -7.17 11.33 3.26
C GLY A 93 -5.89 10.50 3.17
N SER A 94 -5.63 9.82 2.06
CA SER A 94 -4.53 8.85 1.95
C SER A 94 -3.68 9.08 0.71
N PHE A 95 -2.39 8.78 0.85
CA PHE A 95 -1.45 8.84 -0.26
C PHE A 95 -1.86 7.94 -1.41
N ARG A 96 -2.35 6.72 -1.11
CA ARG A 96 -2.86 5.79 -2.12
C ARG A 96 -4.10 6.32 -2.84
N GLY A 97 -5.01 7.00 -2.12
CA GLY A 97 -6.14 7.69 -2.73
C GLY A 97 -5.69 8.75 -3.73
N TRP A 98 -4.69 9.56 -3.36
CA TRP A 98 -4.10 10.54 -4.28
C TRP A 98 -3.42 9.91 -5.50
N LEU A 99 -2.65 8.83 -5.32
CA LEU A 99 -2.06 8.08 -6.44
C LEU A 99 -3.13 7.52 -7.37
N ARG A 100 -4.21 6.97 -6.82
CA ARG A 100 -5.35 6.46 -7.58
C ARG A 100 -6.06 7.57 -8.36
N THR A 101 -6.20 8.76 -7.78
CA THR A 101 -6.70 9.94 -8.50
C THR A 101 -5.80 10.30 -9.68
N ILE A 102 -4.48 10.22 -9.54
CA ILE A 102 -3.55 10.45 -10.64
C ILE A 102 -3.74 9.40 -11.74
N VAL A 103 -3.82 8.10 -11.40
CA VAL A 103 -4.05 7.04 -12.39
C VAL A 103 -5.34 7.27 -13.15
N ASN A 104 -6.45 7.53 -12.46
CA ASN A 104 -7.74 7.79 -13.09
C ASN A 104 -7.67 8.99 -14.06
N ARG A 105 -6.98 10.06 -13.66
CA ARG A 105 -6.78 11.24 -14.53
C ARG A 105 -5.97 10.91 -15.78
N ARG A 106 -4.84 10.21 -15.63
CA ARG A 106 -3.95 9.88 -16.77
C ARG A 106 -4.59 8.90 -17.74
N VAL A 107 -5.36 7.94 -17.25
CA VAL A 107 -6.17 7.05 -18.09
C VAL A 107 -7.25 7.82 -18.83
N ALA A 108 -7.97 8.73 -18.17
CA ALA A 108 -8.99 9.55 -18.83
C ALA A 108 -8.36 10.43 -19.93
N ASP A 109 -7.18 11.01 -19.67
CA ASP A 109 -6.45 11.80 -20.66
C ASP A 109 -5.97 10.95 -21.85
N TYR A 110 -5.57 9.70 -21.62
CA TYR A 110 -5.26 8.74 -22.70
C TYR A 110 -6.46 8.52 -23.60
N PHE A 111 -7.65 8.21 -23.06
CA PHE A 111 -8.85 7.99 -23.87
C PHE A 111 -9.35 9.26 -24.58
N ARG A 112 -9.20 10.44 -23.95
CA ARG A 112 -9.53 11.73 -24.59
C ARG A 112 -8.66 12.04 -25.81
N THR A 113 -7.41 11.61 -25.78
CA THR A 113 -6.42 11.91 -26.83
C THR A 113 -6.36 10.82 -27.90
N SER A 114 -6.61 9.56 -27.53
CA SER A 114 -6.49 8.40 -28.42
C SER A 114 -7.76 8.13 -29.23
N VAL A 115 -8.93 8.57 -28.74
CA VAL A 115 -10.18 8.51 -29.49
C VAL A 115 -10.35 9.87 -30.15
N ASP A 116 -10.36 9.90 -31.47
CA ASP A 116 -10.71 11.05 -32.30
C ASP A 116 -12.13 11.55 -31.92
N ASN A 117 -12.20 12.38 -30.87
CA ASN A 117 -13.31 13.18 -30.34
C ASN A 117 -14.76 12.63 -30.37
N LYS A 118 -15.03 11.33 -30.54
CA LYS A 118 -16.41 10.83 -30.77
C LYS A 118 -16.85 9.58 -30.03
N THR A 119 -15.99 8.91 -29.26
CA THR A 119 -16.39 7.65 -28.60
C THR A 119 -15.62 7.36 -27.32
N ALA A 120 -15.44 8.36 -26.44
CA ALA A 120 -15.10 8.06 -25.05
C ALA A 120 -16.41 7.68 -24.33
N PRO A 121 -16.59 6.43 -23.85
CA PRO A 121 -17.72 6.08 -22.99
C PRO A 121 -17.75 7.03 -21.79
N PRO A 122 -18.87 7.73 -21.52
CA PRO A 122 -19.00 8.64 -20.37
C PRO A 122 -18.71 7.94 -19.03
N GLU A 123 -18.94 6.63 -18.95
CA GLU A 123 -18.71 5.80 -17.76
C GLU A 123 -17.23 5.60 -17.41
N LEU A 124 -16.29 5.81 -18.36
CA LEU A 124 -14.85 5.79 -18.07
C LEU A 124 -14.34 7.11 -17.49
N VAL A 125 -15.22 8.12 -17.36
CA VAL A 125 -14.87 9.46 -16.90
C VAL A 125 -15.15 9.63 -15.41
N MET A 126 -14.06 9.73 -14.65
CA MET A 126 -13.95 10.45 -13.36
C MET A 126 -14.73 9.97 -12.12
N VAL A 127 -15.34 8.78 -12.08
CA VAL A 127 -15.83 8.28 -10.78
C VAL A 127 -14.69 7.57 -10.05
N VAL A 128 -14.18 8.20 -8.99
CA VAL A 128 -13.45 7.46 -7.96
C VAL A 128 -14.52 6.69 -7.18
N GLU A 129 -14.76 5.44 -7.56
CA GLU A 129 -15.68 4.57 -6.84
C GLU A 129 -15.30 4.50 -5.37
N THR A 130 -16.28 4.66 -4.48
CA THR A 130 -16.07 4.40 -3.06
C THR A 130 -15.79 2.92 -2.87
N ARG A 131 -15.15 2.54 -1.75
CA ARG A 131 -14.83 1.14 -1.48
C ARG A 131 -16.09 0.26 -1.49
N GLU A 132 -17.25 0.78 -1.08
CA GLU A 132 -18.51 0.02 -1.09
C GLU A 132 -19.08 -0.20 -2.50
N GLN A 133 -18.64 0.58 -3.50
CA GLN A 133 -19.10 0.48 -4.87
C GLN A 133 -18.26 -0.50 -5.72
N ARG A 134 -17.15 -1.00 -5.16
CA ARG A 134 -16.18 -1.82 -5.90
C ARG A 134 -16.49 -3.30 -5.79
N ASP A 135 -16.26 -4.00 -6.90
CA ASP A 135 -16.40 -5.44 -6.98
C ASP A 135 -15.54 -6.13 -5.90
N PRO A 136 -16.10 -7.02 -5.07
CA PRO A 136 -15.35 -7.80 -4.09
C PRO A 136 -14.13 -8.54 -4.68
N ALA A 137 -14.23 -9.06 -5.91
CA ALA A 137 -13.09 -9.73 -6.54
C ALA A 137 -11.95 -8.74 -6.87
N GLU A 138 -12.30 -7.50 -7.21
CA GLU A 138 -11.35 -6.42 -7.42
C GLU A 138 -10.65 -6.02 -6.11
N LEU A 139 -11.39 -5.98 -4.99
CA LEU A 139 -10.82 -5.69 -3.67
C LEU A 139 -9.80 -6.75 -3.23
N VAL A 140 -10.09 -8.03 -3.48
CA VAL A 140 -9.16 -9.14 -3.20
C VAL A 140 -7.91 -9.05 -4.07
N ALA A 141 -8.07 -8.78 -5.36
CA ALA A 141 -6.95 -8.63 -6.27
C ALA A 141 -6.06 -7.42 -5.92
N GLU A 142 -6.67 -6.31 -5.47
CA GLU A 142 -5.92 -5.16 -4.97
C GLU A 142 -5.17 -5.51 -3.68
N GLU A 143 -5.76 -6.29 -2.77
CA GLU A 143 -5.06 -6.72 -1.56
C GLU A 143 -3.80 -7.54 -1.90
N ALA A 144 -3.86 -8.39 -2.92
CA ALA A 144 -2.68 -9.11 -3.41
C ALA A 144 -1.61 -8.14 -3.96
N ALA A 145 -2.00 -7.14 -4.77
CA ALA A 145 -1.09 -6.12 -5.26
C ALA A 145 -0.46 -5.28 -4.13
N LEU A 146 -1.22 -5.03 -3.06
CA LEU A 146 -0.72 -4.37 -1.86
C LEU A 146 0.29 -5.24 -1.12
N LYS A 147 0.03 -6.54 -0.92
CA LYS A 147 1.01 -7.47 -0.33
C LYS A 147 2.31 -7.54 -1.13
N GLU A 148 2.23 -7.47 -2.46
CA GLU A 148 3.41 -7.42 -3.32
C GLU A 148 4.21 -6.12 -3.13
N LEU A 149 3.53 -4.97 -3.06
CA LEU A 149 4.14 -3.68 -2.76
C LEU A 149 4.90 -3.73 -1.42
N GLU A 150 4.26 -4.30 -0.41
CA GLU A 150 4.82 -4.48 0.93
C GLU A 150 6.07 -5.39 0.91
N ALA A 151 6.01 -6.51 0.19
CA ALA A 151 7.13 -7.44 0.03
C ALA A 151 8.33 -6.79 -0.67
N ARG A 152 8.10 -6.00 -1.73
CA ARG A 152 9.16 -5.28 -2.46
C ARG A 152 9.87 -4.26 -1.57
N ALA A 153 9.12 -3.58 -0.72
CA ALA A 153 9.70 -2.61 0.18
C ALA A 153 10.46 -3.25 1.34
N LEU A 154 9.99 -4.40 1.86
CA LEU A 154 10.77 -5.24 2.76
C LEU A 154 12.09 -5.69 2.12
N HIS A 155 12.06 -6.09 0.86
CA HIS A 155 13.25 -6.46 0.11
C HIS A 155 14.25 -5.30 -0.01
N LEU A 156 13.80 -4.08 -0.35
CA LEU A 156 14.67 -2.90 -0.36
C LEU A 156 15.31 -2.59 1.01
N ILE A 157 14.56 -2.77 2.09
CA ILE A 157 15.10 -2.56 3.44
C ILE A 157 16.15 -3.61 3.77
N ARG A 158 15.91 -4.87 3.38
CA ARG A 158 16.90 -5.95 3.52
C ARG A 158 18.19 -5.62 2.78
N GLU A 159 18.10 -5.28 1.50
CA GLU A 159 19.27 -4.96 0.66
C GLU A 159 20.04 -3.74 1.15
N SER A 160 19.36 -2.75 1.71
CA SER A 160 20.00 -1.54 2.25
C SER A 160 20.49 -1.67 3.70
N THR A 161 20.28 -2.82 4.35
CA THR A 161 20.66 -3.08 5.75
C THR A 161 21.83 -4.06 5.79
N ALA A 162 22.82 -3.77 6.64
CA ALA A 162 23.95 -4.68 6.83
C ALA A 162 23.45 -6.10 7.18
N PRO A 163 23.94 -7.17 6.52
CA PRO A 163 23.40 -8.53 6.66
C PRO A 163 23.27 -8.99 8.11
N ARG A 164 24.30 -8.70 8.92
CA ARG A 164 24.32 -9.01 10.36
C ARG A 164 23.22 -8.30 11.14
N THR A 165 22.95 -7.03 10.83
CA THR A 165 21.85 -6.26 11.44
C THR A 165 20.49 -6.80 11.04
N TRP A 166 20.33 -7.17 9.76
CA TRP A 166 19.11 -7.79 9.26
C TRP A 166 18.82 -9.14 9.94
N GLN A 167 19.84 -9.99 10.05
CA GLN A 167 19.70 -11.32 10.66
C GLN A 167 19.34 -11.24 12.14
N MET A 168 19.97 -10.36 12.91
CA MET A 168 19.60 -10.12 14.31
C MET A 168 18.14 -9.62 14.45
N PHE A 169 17.70 -8.74 13.55
CA PHE A 169 16.31 -8.29 13.51
C PHE A 169 15.34 -9.44 13.20
N TRP A 170 15.68 -10.27 12.20
CA TRP A 170 14.87 -11.40 11.75
C TRP A 170 14.67 -12.43 12.85
N LEU A 171 15.77 -12.89 13.46
CA LEU A 171 15.75 -13.84 14.58
C LEU A 171 14.92 -13.29 15.75
N SER A 172 15.08 -12.01 16.08
CA SER A 172 14.37 -11.39 17.21
C SER A 172 12.88 -11.15 16.96
N THR A 173 12.49 -10.84 15.72
CA THR A 173 11.14 -10.33 15.43
C THR A 173 10.25 -11.36 14.76
N VAL A 174 10.83 -12.13 13.83
CA VAL A 174 10.09 -13.15 13.06
C VAL A 174 10.19 -14.49 13.76
N GLU A 175 11.40 -14.90 14.15
CA GLU A 175 11.62 -16.19 14.83
C GLU A 175 11.47 -16.12 16.35
N GLN A 176 11.30 -14.91 16.90
CA GLN A 176 11.11 -14.64 18.33
C GLN A 176 12.19 -15.24 19.25
N VAL A 177 13.40 -15.43 18.74
CA VAL A 177 14.55 -15.93 19.52
C VAL A 177 14.90 -14.93 20.63
N PRO A 178 15.18 -15.40 21.87
CA PRO A 178 15.56 -14.53 22.98
C PRO A 178 16.77 -13.64 22.66
N THR A 179 16.72 -12.39 23.10
CA THR A 179 17.79 -11.40 22.81
C THR A 179 19.16 -11.83 23.34
N ALA A 180 19.21 -12.57 24.45
CA ALA A 180 20.46 -13.09 25.01
C ALA A 180 21.09 -14.14 24.08
N GLU A 181 20.30 -15.09 23.59
CA GLU A 181 20.78 -16.14 22.66
C GLU A 181 21.28 -15.55 21.34
N ILE A 182 20.57 -14.55 20.79
CA ILE A 182 21.05 -13.82 19.61
C ILE A 182 22.35 -13.07 19.93
N ALA A 183 22.46 -12.45 21.10
CA ALA A 183 23.66 -11.74 21.51
C ALA A 183 24.88 -12.69 21.55
N ASP A 184 24.70 -13.88 22.15
CA ASP A 184 25.71 -14.92 22.23
C ASP A 184 26.07 -15.47 20.85
N GLN A 185 25.07 -15.82 20.02
CA GLN A 185 25.27 -16.33 18.66
C GLN A 185 26.08 -15.36 17.79
N PHE A 186 25.84 -14.05 17.94
CA PHE A 186 26.52 -13.02 17.16
C PHE A 186 27.75 -12.46 17.86
N GLY A 187 28.10 -12.85 19.09
CA GLY A 187 29.21 -12.26 19.85
C GLY A 187 29.06 -10.74 20.04
N VAL A 188 27.86 -10.28 20.39
CA VAL A 188 27.54 -8.87 20.66
C VAL A 188 26.82 -8.73 22.00
N THR A 189 26.57 -7.50 22.44
CA THR A 189 25.76 -7.27 23.64
C THR A 189 24.25 -7.39 23.34
N PRO A 190 23.41 -7.76 24.31
CA PRO A 190 21.95 -7.69 24.16
C PRO A 190 21.45 -6.29 23.78
N ALA A 191 22.16 -5.23 24.18
CA ALA A 191 21.87 -3.86 23.76
C ALA A 191 22.08 -3.66 22.24
N ALA A 192 23.14 -4.24 21.66
CA ALA A 192 23.40 -4.17 20.22
C ALA A 192 22.29 -4.86 19.40
N VAL A 193 21.76 -5.99 19.87
CA VAL A 193 20.61 -6.68 19.25
C VAL A 193 19.36 -5.78 19.27
N ARG A 194 19.06 -5.13 20.40
CA ARG A 194 17.94 -4.17 20.50
C ARG A 194 18.12 -2.98 19.55
N VAL A 195 19.34 -2.46 19.42
CA VAL A 195 19.66 -1.37 18.47
C VAL A 195 19.47 -1.83 17.03
N ALA A 196 19.92 -3.04 16.67
CA ALA A 196 19.70 -3.61 15.34
C ALA A 196 18.20 -3.69 15.01
N LYS A 197 17.40 -4.21 15.95
CA LYS A 197 15.95 -4.25 15.85
C LYS A 197 15.34 -2.86 15.66
N ALA A 198 15.70 -1.90 16.52
CA ALA A 198 15.20 -0.53 16.45
C ALA A 198 15.55 0.16 15.13
N ARG A 199 16.75 -0.09 14.56
CA ARG A 199 17.17 0.46 13.26
C ARG A 199 16.30 -0.05 12.12
N VAL A 200 16.04 -1.35 12.06
CA VAL A 200 15.21 -1.95 11.00
C VAL A 200 13.76 -1.53 11.16
N ILE A 201 13.20 -1.57 12.38
CA ILE A 201 11.85 -1.06 12.67
C ILE A 201 11.75 0.42 12.31
N GLY A 202 12.75 1.24 12.64
CA GLY A 202 12.77 2.66 12.28
C GLY A 202 12.73 2.88 10.77
N ARG A 203 13.41 2.06 9.98
CA ARG A 203 13.36 2.09 8.51
C ARG A 203 11.99 1.67 7.98
N LEU A 204 11.45 0.55 8.47
CA LEU A 204 10.10 0.08 8.13
C LEU A 204 9.05 1.15 8.43
N ARG A 205 9.13 1.75 9.64
CA ARG A 205 8.29 2.86 10.06
C ARG A 205 8.51 4.14 9.26
N ARG A 206 9.63 4.32 8.56
CA ARG A 206 9.74 5.47 7.64
C ARG A 206 8.99 5.22 6.34
N MET A 207 8.92 3.98 5.88
CA MET A 207 8.23 3.60 4.64
C MET A 207 6.71 3.35 4.84
N PHE A 208 6.31 2.69 5.91
CA PHE A 208 4.92 2.24 6.15
C PHE A 208 4.41 2.50 7.58
N VAL A 209 3.13 2.84 7.71
CA VAL A 209 2.35 2.92 8.95
C VAL A 209 1.76 1.56 9.18
N ASP A 210 1.78 1.10 10.43
CA ASP A 210 0.92 0.00 10.84
C ASP A 210 -0.46 0.56 11.15
N SER A 211 -1.45 0.20 10.33
CA SER A 211 -2.86 0.54 10.51
C SER A 211 -3.47 -0.22 11.68
N ALA A 212 -2.77 -1.18 12.31
CA ALA A 212 -3.23 -1.88 13.50
C ALA A 212 -3.24 -1.03 14.79
N SER A 213 -3.00 0.30 14.72
CA SER A 213 -3.08 1.21 15.87
C SER A 213 -4.41 1.96 15.98
N GLN A 214 -5.53 1.26 15.77
CA GLN A 214 -6.86 1.67 16.24
C GLN A 214 -7.62 0.46 16.78
N VAL A 215 -7.34 0.09 18.03
CA VAL A 215 -8.35 -0.34 19.00
C VAL A 215 -7.82 0.08 20.38
N GLU A 216 -8.67 0.80 21.12
CA GLU A 216 -8.48 1.16 22.53
C GLU A 216 -8.32 -0.08 23.44
#